data_AF-A0A815PVB8-F1
#
_entry.id   AF-A0A815PVB8-F1
#
_cell.length_a   1.000
_cell.length_b   1.000
_cell.length_c   1.000
_cell.angle_alpha   90.00
_cell.angle_beta   90.00
_cell.angle_gamma   90.00
#
_symmetry.space_group_name_H-M   'P 1'
#
loop_
_entity.id
_entity.type
_entity.pdbx_description
1 polymer ?
#
loop_
_entity_poly.entity_id
_entity_poly.type
_entity_poly.pdbx_seq_one_letter_code
_entity_poly.pdbx_strand_id
1 'polypeptide(L)'
;MNCNKIEPQSYNTDDTTQASTTSSRILCRYFRKRNLTWFIFWIIIIILILLVVIIPTVIILKKKIIISKAISTTITTTITTIKKDTVATTTTTTGHISTKWIQDGIRVAGGNGQGDQLNQLHWPGMIYFDDDNQILYVVDEGNHRIVEWKSNVTTGQVVAGGNGSRTDQLSKPTSMIVDINNDSFIICDSGNQRVVQWFRRNERNQQIIISNIHCYGLAMDNNGDLYVSDVEKHVVSRWKQGDKNGIIVAGGNNQSNKLNELDHPTSIFVDQDYSVYVCDMWNHRVVKWLKNAKVGIVVAGGDSGGGFATSVRKLNNPIAMIVDRFDNVYVADSGNNRIMRWLKLTGSIEGRIIVGGNGVGNGPNQLNWPSGLLFDRKGNLYVSDRDANRVQKFDVDLN
;
A
#
# COMPACT_ATOMS: atom_id res chain seq x y z
N MET A 1 19.19 55.19 -0.97
CA MET A 1 19.83 56.50 -1.15
C MET A 1 18.87 57.59 -0.68
N ASN A 2 19.28 58.26 0.40
CA ASN A 2 18.90 59.55 1.01
C ASN A 2 17.46 60.11 0.97
N CYS A 3 16.94 60.26 2.19
CA CYS A 3 16.10 61.33 2.71
C CYS A 3 16.80 62.71 2.67
N ASN A 4 16.01 63.80 2.68
CA ASN A 4 16.30 65.08 3.36
C ASN A 4 14.96 65.83 3.56
N LYS A 5 14.51 66.05 4.81
CA LYS A 5 14.84 67.15 5.75
C LYS A 5 14.12 68.46 5.41
N ILE A 6 13.20 68.88 6.29
CA ILE A 6 12.99 70.29 6.66
C ILE A 6 12.65 70.34 8.15
N GLU A 7 13.37 71.20 8.87
CA GLU A 7 13.19 71.61 10.28
C GLU A 7 13.43 73.15 10.30
N PRO A 8 13.24 73.88 11.41
CA PRO A 8 12.02 74.62 11.77
C PRO A 8 12.23 76.16 11.87
N GLN A 9 11.20 76.92 12.23
CA GLN A 9 11.35 78.30 12.74
C GLN A 9 10.65 78.53 14.08
N SER A 10 11.40 79.23 14.94
CA SER A 10 11.13 79.71 16.30
C SER A 10 10.30 80.99 16.33
N TYR A 11 9.57 81.26 17.43
CA TYR A 11 9.55 82.59 18.08
C TYR A 11 9.10 82.51 19.54
N ASN A 12 9.78 83.31 20.37
CA ASN A 12 9.64 83.51 21.81
C ASN A 12 8.57 84.57 22.13
N THR A 13 7.94 84.54 23.32
CA THR A 13 8.01 85.58 24.37
C THR A 13 6.97 85.37 25.48
N ASP A 14 7.41 85.67 26.70
CA ASP A 14 6.73 85.62 28.00
C ASP A 14 5.50 86.55 28.12
N ASP A 15 4.58 86.32 29.08
CA ASP A 15 4.47 87.10 30.33
C ASP A 15 3.19 86.79 31.18
N THR A 16 3.32 86.97 32.50
CA THR A 16 2.31 87.28 33.54
C THR A 16 1.55 86.20 34.37
N THR A 17 2.04 86.06 35.62
CA THR A 17 1.36 86.20 36.95
C THR A 17 0.36 85.17 37.52
N GLN A 18 0.81 84.54 38.62
CA GLN A 18 0.17 84.31 39.95
C GLN A 18 -1.34 84.02 40.08
N ALA A 19 -1.69 82.79 40.50
CA ALA A 19 -2.48 82.52 41.72
C ALA A 19 -2.70 81.00 41.97
N SER A 20 -2.72 80.60 43.26
CA SER A 20 -3.21 79.33 43.84
C SER A 20 -2.21 78.19 44.18
N THR A 21 -1.18 78.49 44.96
CA THR A 21 -0.37 77.50 45.70
C THR A 21 -1.07 77.00 46.98
N THR A 22 -2.22 76.32 46.88
CA THR A 22 -2.77 75.56 48.05
C THR A 22 -3.49 74.25 47.73
N SER A 23 -3.53 73.77 46.47
CA SER A 23 -4.21 72.51 46.13
C SER A 23 -3.30 71.33 45.73
N SER A 24 -1.99 71.50 45.56
CA SER A 24 -1.13 70.40 45.05
C SER A 24 -0.44 69.55 46.12
N ARG A 25 -0.40 69.98 47.39
CA ARG A 25 0.31 69.24 48.46
C ARG A 25 -0.52 68.17 49.18
N ILE A 26 -1.85 68.18 49.04
CA ILE A 26 -2.73 67.17 49.68
C ILE A 26 -2.98 65.98 48.75
N LEU A 27 -3.12 66.19 47.43
CA LEU A 27 -3.28 65.06 46.48
C LEU A 27 -2.02 64.18 46.37
N CYS A 28 -0.82 64.75 46.48
CA CYS A 28 0.42 63.99 46.28
C CYS A 28 0.79 63.08 47.47
N ARG A 29 0.28 63.36 48.68
CA ARG A 29 0.41 62.44 49.84
C ARG A 29 -0.69 61.38 49.89
N TYR A 30 -1.87 61.63 49.32
CA TYR A 30 -2.97 60.66 49.27
C TYR A 30 -2.74 59.55 48.21
N PHE A 31 -2.07 59.87 47.10
CA PHE A 31 -1.76 58.90 46.04
C PHE A 31 -0.58 57.97 46.33
N ARG A 32 0.33 58.33 47.25
CA ARG A 32 1.51 57.49 47.56
C ARG A 32 1.21 56.34 48.54
N LYS A 33 0.17 56.44 49.38
CA LYS A 33 -0.23 55.37 50.33
C LYS A 33 -1.25 54.36 49.77
N ARG A 34 -2.08 54.74 48.79
CA ARG A 34 -3.06 53.83 48.16
C ARG A 34 -2.43 52.89 47.13
N ASN A 35 -1.32 53.27 46.49
CA ASN A 35 -0.66 52.41 45.51
C ASN A 35 0.12 51.26 46.14
N LEU A 36 0.71 51.44 47.33
CA LEU A 36 1.49 50.36 47.95
C LEU A 36 0.61 49.22 48.47
N THR A 37 -0.56 49.53 49.04
CA THR A 37 -1.52 48.52 49.53
C THR A 37 -2.17 47.74 48.40
N TRP A 38 -2.53 48.40 47.30
CA TRP A 38 -3.02 47.73 46.08
C TRP A 38 -1.94 46.90 45.38
N PHE A 39 -0.69 47.39 45.35
CA PHE A 39 0.43 46.65 44.78
C PHE A 39 0.77 45.40 45.61
N ILE A 40 0.79 45.53 46.94
CA ILE A 40 0.96 44.39 47.86
C ILE A 40 -0.21 43.40 47.71
N PHE A 41 -1.45 43.88 47.56
CA PHE A 41 -2.62 43.02 47.34
C PHE A 41 -2.51 42.20 46.05
N TRP A 42 -2.09 42.81 44.94
CA TRP A 42 -1.85 42.10 43.68
C TRP A 42 -0.67 41.13 43.75
N ILE A 43 0.41 41.48 44.46
CA ILE A 43 1.53 40.56 44.72
C ILE A 43 1.06 39.34 45.52
N ILE A 44 0.24 39.54 46.56
CA ILE A 44 -0.33 38.44 47.36
C ILE A 44 -1.22 37.55 46.49
N ILE A 45 -2.06 38.13 45.61
CA ILE A 45 -2.88 37.36 44.67
C ILE A 45 -2.02 36.55 43.69
N ILE A 46 -0.96 37.15 43.12
CA ILE A 46 -0.05 36.45 42.20
C ILE A 46 0.69 35.32 42.91
N ILE A 47 1.16 35.55 44.13
CA ILE A 47 1.80 34.52 44.97
C ILE A 47 0.80 33.40 45.29
N LEU A 48 -0.46 33.73 45.58
CA LEU A 48 -1.51 32.75 45.84
C LEU A 48 -1.82 31.91 44.60
N ILE A 49 -1.88 32.52 43.41
CA ILE A 49 -2.08 31.82 42.12
C ILE A 49 -0.88 30.90 41.82
N LEU A 50 0.34 31.37 42.07
CA LEU A 50 1.56 30.56 41.92
C LEU A 50 1.55 29.34 42.85
N LEU A 51 1.23 29.55 44.14
CA LEU A 51 1.25 28.50 45.16
C LEU A 51 0.09 27.51 45.06
N VAL A 52 -1.12 27.97 44.73
CA VAL A 52 -2.34 27.16 44.78
C VAL A 52 -2.71 26.57 43.42
N VAL A 53 -2.36 27.25 42.31
CA VAL A 53 -2.78 26.82 40.96
C VAL A 53 -1.58 26.27 40.19
N ILE A 54 -0.51 27.05 40.05
CA ILE A 54 0.60 26.71 39.15
C ILE A 54 1.49 25.60 39.72
N ILE A 55 1.89 25.68 40.99
CA ILE A 55 2.75 24.67 41.60
C ILE A 55 2.07 23.28 41.62
N PRO A 56 0.80 23.12 42.05
CA PRO A 56 0.12 21.84 42.01
C PRO A 56 -0.08 21.30 40.59
N THR A 57 -0.42 22.15 39.61
CA THR A 57 -0.55 21.70 38.20
C THR A 57 0.79 21.25 37.63
N VAL A 58 1.89 21.95 37.90
CA VAL A 58 3.24 21.54 37.48
C VAL A 58 3.65 20.23 38.14
N ILE A 59 3.31 20.01 39.42
CA ILE A 59 3.56 18.73 40.11
C ILE A 59 2.75 17.59 39.47
N ILE A 60 1.47 17.83 39.12
CA ILE A 60 0.61 16.86 38.43
C ILE A 60 1.15 16.54 37.03
N LEU A 61 1.58 17.55 36.27
CA LEU A 61 2.21 17.39 34.96
C LEU A 61 3.52 16.59 35.05
N LYS A 62 4.39 16.89 36.03
CA LYS A 62 5.61 16.11 36.28
C LYS A 62 5.30 14.65 36.62
N LYS A 63 4.30 14.39 37.46
CA LYS A 63 3.84 13.02 37.76
C LYS A 63 3.31 12.30 36.52
N LYS A 64 2.50 12.96 35.68
CA LYS A 64 2.01 12.39 34.40
C LYS A 64 3.15 12.07 33.43
N ILE A 65 4.16 12.94 33.33
CA ILE A 65 5.34 12.70 32.48
C ILE A 65 6.18 11.53 33.01
N ILE A 66 6.36 11.41 34.33
CA ILE A 66 7.07 10.28 34.95
C ILE A 66 6.31 8.97 34.67
N ILE A 67 4.99 8.97 34.83
CA ILE A 67 4.14 7.81 34.54
C ILE A 67 4.20 7.45 33.05
N SER A 68 4.12 8.43 32.14
CA SER A 68 4.23 8.22 30.70
C SER A 68 5.60 7.65 30.30
N LYS A 69 6.69 8.15 30.89
CA LYS A 69 8.04 7.58 30.68
C LYS A 69 8.13 6.16 31.25
N ALA A 70 7.61 5.89 32.44
CA ALA A 70 7.60 4.56 33.03
C ALA A 70 6.80 3.56 32.17
N ILE A 71 5.63 3.96 31.65
CA ILE A 71 4.83 3.17 30.72
C ILE A 71 5.59 2.94 29.41
N SER A 72 6.22 3.98 28.84
CA SER A 72 7.02 3.86 27.61
C SER A 72 8.23 2.94 27.79
N THR A 73 8.94 3.02 28.91
CA THR A 73 10.03 2.11 29.26
C THR A 73 9.51 0.70 29.44
N THR A 74 8.39 0.51 30.15
CA THR A 74 7.78 -0.82 30.35
C THR A 74 7.35 -1.43 29.02
N ILE A 75 6.68 -0.68 28.14
CA ILE A 75 6.30 -1.12 26.80
C ILE A 75 7.54 -1.46 25.97
N THR A 76 8.59 -0.64 26.03
CA THR A 76 9.85 -0.90 25.29
C THR A 76 10.53 -2.16 25.80
N THR A 77 10.57 -2.39 27.11
CA THR A 77 11.09 -3.62 27.73
C THR A 77 10.23 -4.82 27.36
N THR A 78 8.90 -4.73 27.42
CA THR A 78 8.00 -5.80 27.01
C THR A 78 8.14 -6.12 25.51
N ILE A 79 8.27 -5.12 24.64
CA ILE A 79 8.52 -5.32 23.20
C ILE A 79 9.91 -5.95 22.96
N THR A 80 10.94 -5.55 23.71
CA THR A 80 12.28 -6.17 23.57
C THR A 80 12.31 -7.58 24.12
N THR A 81 11.57 -7.89 25.19
CA THR A 81 11.38 -9.25 25.69
C THR A 81 10.57 -10.09 24.71
N ILE A 82 9.45 -9.59 24.17
CA ILE A 82 8.69 -10.29 23.12
C ILE A 82 9.57 -10.50 21.88
N LYS A 83 10.39 -9.54 21.46
CA LYS A 83 11.34 -9.74 20.35
C LYS A 83 12.41 -10.77 20.71
N LYS A 84 12.95 -10.77 21.93
CA LYS A 84 13.93 -11.78 22.38
C LYS A 84 13.32 -13.17 22.47
N ASP A 85 12.08 -13.29 22.95
CA ASP A 85 11.37 -14.57 23.04
C ASP A 85 10.94 -15.04 21.65
N THR A 86 10.51 -14.15 20.77
CA THR A 86 10.24 -14.47 19.35
C THR A 86 11.52 -14.92 18.63
N VAL A 87 12.67 -14.31 18.95
CA VAL A 87 13.98 -14.70 18.39
C VAL A 87 14.50 -16.00 19.03
N ALA A 88 14.36 -16.19 20.34
CA ALA A 88 14.79 -17.38 21.06
C ALA A 88 13.93 -18.62 20.75
N THR A 89 12.67 -18.43 20.36
CA THR A 89 11.80 -19.53 19.88
C THR A 89 12.04 -19.86 18.39
N THR A 90 12.94 -19.15 17.70
CA THR A 90 13.32 -19.46 16.30
C THR A 90 14.73 -20.02 16.12
N THR A 91 15.50 -20.21 17.19
CA THR A 91 16.82 -20.86 17.10
C THR A 91 16.76 -22.36 17.40
N THR A 92 16.02 -23.09 16.57
CA THR A 92 16.36 -24.46 16.14
C THR A 92 15.54 -24.79 14.89
N THR A 93 16.00 -24.30 13.75
CA THR A 93 15.98 -25.01 12.46
C THR A 93 16.68 -24.13 11.43
N THR A 94 17.98 -24.32 11.29
CA THR A 94 18.64 -24.21 9.98
C THR A 94 18.02 -25.28 9.09
N GLY A 95 16.85 -24.98 8.56
CA GLY A 95 16.18 -25.73 7.53
C GLY A 95 15.59 -24.67 6.63
N HIS A 96 16.12 -24.55 5.41
CA HIS A 96 15.27 -24.21 4.30
C HIS A 96 14.09 -25.18 4.40
N ILE A 97 12.98 -24.76 5.02
CA ILE A 97 11.72 -25.46 4.80
C ILE A 97 11.54 -25.29 3.31
N SER A 98 11.87 -26.35 2.56
CA SER A 98 11.58 -26.41 1.15
C SER A 98 10.06 -26.42 1.14
N THR A 99 9.44 -25.24 1.15
CA THR A 99 7.99 -25.15 1.06
C THR A 99 7.65 -25.82 -0.25
N LYS A 100 6.93 -26.93 -0.11
CA LYS A 100 6.36 -27.73 -1.17
C LYS A 100 4.85 -27.53 -1.06
N TRP A 101 4.17 -27.77 -2.16
CA TRP A 101 2.72 -27.75 -2.21
C TRP A 101 2.25 -29.11 -2.68
N ILE A 102 1.13 -29.55 -2.14
CA ILE A 102 0.40 -30.69 -2.69
C ILE A 102 0.08 -30.34 -4.14
N GLN A 103 0.42 -31.25 -5.06
CA GLN A 103 0.37 -30.96 -6.50
C GLN A 103 -1.06 -30.96 -7.05
N ASP A 104 -1.97 -31.67 -6.39
CA ASP A 104 -3.39 -31.67 -6.74
C ASP A 104 -4.09 -30.48 -6.07
N GLY A 105 -4.58 -29.57 -6.89
CA GLY A 105 -5.33 -28.40 -6.47
C GLY A 105 -6.78 -28.70 -6.13
N ILE A 106 -7.30 -27.96 -5.17
CA ILE A 106 -8.70 -27.95 -4.76
C ILE A 106 -9.36 -26.75 -5.43
N ARG A 107 -10.41 -26.98 -6.21
CA ARG A 107 -11.20 -25.89 -6.81
C ARG A 107 -11.97 -25.14 -5.72
N VAL A 108 -11.72 -23.84 -5.58
CA VAL A 108 -12.33 -22.98 -4.56
C VAL A 108 -13.27 -21.91 -5.11
N ALA A 109 -13.24 -21.65 -6.43
CA ALA A 109 -14.20 -20.79 -7.12
C ALA A 109 -14.33 -21.19 -8.60
N GLY A 110 -15.52 -20.96 -9.19
CA GLY A 110 -15.80 -21.19 -10.60
C GLY A 110 -15.72 -22.66 -11.06
N GLY A 111 -15.28 -22.87 -12.30
CA GLY A 111 -15.07 -24.18 -12.91
C GLY A 111 -16.34 -24.95 -13.28
N ASN A 112 -17.49 -24.29 -13.37
CA ASN A 112 -18.77 -24.85 -13.84
C ASN A 112 -19.08 -24.41 -15.28
N GLY A 113 -18.04 -24.34 -16.11
CA GLY A 113 -18.07 -23.74 -17.44
C GLY A 113 -17.82 -22.23 -17.42
N GLN A 114 -17.55 -21.69 -18.60
CA GLN A 114 -17.43 -20.27 -18.85
C GLN A 114 -18.84 -19.65 -18.90
N GLY A 115 -19.07 -18.58 -18.15
CA GLY A 115 -20.36 -17.87 -18.15
C GLY A 115 -20.47 -16.87 -17.00
N ASP A 116 -21.64 -16.25 -16.88
CA ASP A 116 -21.93 -15.14 -15.97
C ASP A 116 -22.80 -15.54 -14.76
N GLN A 117 -23.15 -16.82 -14.62
CA GLN A 117 -23.82 -17.33 -13.42
C GLN A 117 -22.92 -17.18 -12.19
N LEU A 118 -23.52 -17.20 -10.99
CA LEU A 118 -22.79 -16.97 -9.73
C LEU A 118 -21.82 -18.09 -9.36
N ASN A 119 -21.95 -19.27 -9.98
CA ASN A 119 -21.00 -20.38 -9.85
C ASN A 119 -20.03 -20.49 -11.04
N GLN A 120 -20.05 -19.53 -11.97
CA GLN A 120 -19.23 -19.48 -13.17
C GLN A 120 -18.30 -18.26 -13.13
N LEU A 121 -17.19 -18.38 -13.85
CA LEU A 121 -16.23 -17.29 -14.09
C LEU A 121 -15.96 -17.22 -15.60
N HIS A 122 -15.45 -16.10 -16.05
CA HIS A 122 -14.99 -15.90 -17.42
C HIS A 122 -13.69 -15.09 -17.39
N TRP A 123 -12.58 -15.76 -17.72
CA TRP A 123 -11.23 -15.19 -17.64
C TRP A 123 -10.93 -14.52 -16.29
N PRO A 124 -10.99 -15.26 -15.16
CA PRO A 124 -10.64 -14.69 -13.87
C PRO A 124 -9.20 -14.16 -13.88
N GLY A 125 -9.01 -12.96 -13.32
CA GLY A 125 -7.76 -12.22 -13.24
C GLY A 125 -7.11 -12.33 -11.87
N MET A 126 -6.65 -11.20 -11.31
CA MET A 126 -6.14 -11.17 -9.94
C MET A 126 -7.18 -11.64 -8.92
N ILE A 127 -6.64 -12.17 -7.82
CA ILE A 127 -7.41 -12.62 -6.66
C ILE A 127 -6.88 -11.92 -5.41
N TYR A 128 -7.73 -11.82 -4.40
CA TYR A 128 -7.36 -11.38 -3.05
C TYR A 128 -8.02 -12.30 -2.03
N PHE A 129 -7.31 -12.69 -0.99
CA PHE A 129 -7.84 -13.54 0.08
C PHE A 129 -7.80 -12.79 1.40
N ASP A 130 -8.97 -12.66 2.01
CA ASP A 130 -9.14 -12.15 3.36
C ASP A 130 -9.01 -13.32 4.33
N ASP A 131 -7.82 -13.48 4.91
CA ASP A 131 -7.53 -14.52 5.90
C ASP A 131 -8.39 -14.43 7.15
N ASP A 132 -8.79 -13.23 7.58
CA ASP A 132 -9.53 -13.06 8.83
C ASP A 132 -10.98 -13.55 8.68
N ASN A 133 -11.58 -13.33 7.51
CA ASN A 133 -12.95 -13.74 7.21
C ASN A 133 -13.05 -15.01 6.34
N GLN A 134 -11.92 -15.55 5.87
CA GLN A 134 -11.83 -16.68 4.95
C GLN A 134 -12.65 -16.45 3.66
N ILE A 135 -12.49 -15.26 3.07
CA ILE A 135 -13.19 -14.82 1.85
C ILE A 135 -12.18 -14.65 0.71
N LEU A 136 -12.45 -15.30 -0.42
CA LEU A 136 -11.74 -15.10 -1.67
C LEU A 136 -12.49 -14.09 -2.53
N TYR A 137 -11.81 -13.04 -2.97
CA TYR A 137 -12.30 -12.11 -3.98
C TYR A 137 -11.62 -12.42 -5.30
N VAL A 138 -12.43 -12.52 -6.36
CA VAL A 138 -11.97 -12.87 -7.71
C VAL A 138 -12.37 -11.75 -8.65
N VAL A 139 -11.38 -11.19 -9.35
CA VAL A 139 -11.63 -10.34 -10.50
C VAL A 139 -12.12 -11.23 -11.65
N ASP A 140 -13.38 -11.09 -12.04
CA ASP A 140 -14.00 -11.86 -13.12
C ASP A 140 -14.03 -10.97 -14.38
N GLU A 141 -12.87 -10.86 -15.02
CA GLU A 141 -12.57 -9.88 -16.08
C GLU A 141 -13.62 -9.90 -17.19
N GLY A 142 -13.89 -11.10 -17.73
CA GLY A 142 -14.79 -11.31 -18.86
C GLY A 142 -16.26 -11.03 -18.53
N ASN A 143 -16.63 -11.01 -17.24
CA ASN A 143 -17.97 -10.68 -16.77
C ASN A 143 -18.06 -9.28 -16.12
N HIS A 144 -17.01 -8.46 -16.23
CA HIS A 144 -17.01 -7.07 -15.79
C HIS A 144 -17.35 -6.91 -14.29
N ARG A 145 -16.86 -7.80 -13.44
CA ARG A 145 -17.26 -7.84 -12.02
C ARG A 145 -16.16 -8.35 -11.09
N ILE A 146 -16.32 -8.07 -9.81
CA ILE A 146 -15.60 -8.66 -8.69
C ILE A 146 -16.57 -9.54 -7.92
N VAL A 147 -16.19 -10.79 -7.69
CA VAL A 147 -17.02 -11.79 -7.01
C VAL A 147 -16.37 -12.22 -5.71
N GLU A 148 -17.10 -12.13 -4.59
CA GLU A 148 -16.69 -12.73 -3.32
C GLU A 148 -17.13 -14.19 -3.24
N TRP A 149 -16.26 -15.03 -2.70
CA TRP A 149 -16.46 -16.46 -2.48
C TRP A 149 -16.08 -16.78 -1.05
N LYS A 150 -17.08 -17.11 -0.23
CA LYS A 150 -16.88 -17.57 1.14
C LYS A 150 -16.40 -19.02 1.14
N SER A 151 -15.74 -19.44 2.20
CA SER A 151 -15.33 -20.84 2.33
C SER A 151 -16.56 -21.78 2.31
N ASN A 152 -16.42 -22.92 1.62
CA ASN A 152 -17.43 -23.99 1.52
C ASN A 152 -18.75 -23.60 0.84
N VAL A 153 -18.78 -22.56 0.01
CA VAL A 153 -19.94 -22.24 -0.84
C VAL A 153 -19.71 -22.66 -2.29
N THR A 154 -20.78 -22.89 -3.03
CA THR A 154 -20.74 -23.30 -4.45
C THR A 154 -21.00 -22.16 -5.42
N THR A 155 -21.45 -21.00 -4.93
CA THR A 155 -21.75 -19.79 -5.69
C THR A 155 -21.14 -18.58 -4.98
N GLY A 156 -20.57 -17.66 -5.73
CA GLY A 156 -20.12 -16.37 -5.22
C GLY A 156 -21.23 -15.32 -5.17
N GLN A 157 -20.87 -14.14 -4.67
CA GLN A 157 -21.72 -12.94 -4.64
C GLN A 157 -20.98 -11.79 -5.31
N VAL A 158 -21.67 -11.03 -6.18
CA VAL A 158 -21.06 -9.85 -6.83
C VAL A 158 -20.97 -8.71 -5.82
N VAL A 159 -19.77 -8.15 -5.64
CA VAL A 159 -19.50 -7.05 -4.69
C VAL A 159 -19.11 -5.75 -5.37
N ALA A 160 -18.65 -5.82 -6.62
CA ALA A 160 -18.44 -4.68 -7.50
C ALA A 160 -18.65 -5.15 -8.95
N GLY A 161 -19.15 -4.30 -9.84
CA GLY A 161 -19.37 -4.71 -11.22
C GLY A 161 -20.34 -3.83 -11.98
N GLY A 162 -20.93 -4.43 -13.01
CA GLY A 162 -21.68 -3.72 -14.04
C GLY A 162 -20.92 -3.77 -15.35
N ASN A 163 -21.60 -3.56 -16.47
CA ASN A 163 -20.97 -3.51 -17.79
C ASN A 163 -21.25 -2.13 -18.40
N GLY A 164 -20.39 -1.17 -18.08
CA GLY A 164 -20.57 0.22 -18.51
C GLY A 164 -19.47 1.15 -18.01
N SER A 165 -19.65 2.45 -18.28
CA SER A 165 -18.64 3.47 -18.02
C SER A 165 -18.99 4.43 -16.88
N ARG A 166 -20.17 4.29 -16.26
CA ARG A 166 -20.54 5.07 -15.07
C ARG A 166 -19.61 4.76 -13.90
N THR A 167 -19.54 5.65 -12.91
CA THR A 167 -18.66 5.47 -11.74
C THR A 167 -19.03 4.25 -10.90
N ASP A 168 -20.29 3.81 -10.96
CA ASP A 168 -20.84 2.63 -10.32
C ASP A 168 -20.87 1.39 -11.24
N GLN A 169 -20.09 1.40 -12.33
CA GLN A 169 -20.00 0.29 -13.27
C GLN A 169 -18.54 0.01 -13.63
N LEU A 170 -18.23 -1.26 -13.91
CA LEU A 170 -16.91 -1.68 -14.38
C LEU A 170 -16.94 -2.05 -15.86
N SER A 171 -15.76 -2.16 -16.44
CA SER A 171 -15.53 -2.69 -17.78
C SER A 171 -14.19 -3.41 -17.81
N LYS A 172 -14.22 -4.75 -17.91
CA LYS A 172 -13.02 -5.62 -17.96
C LYS A 172 -11.98 -5.27 -16.88
N PRO A 173 -12.34 -5.37 -15.58
CA PRO A 173 -11.38 -5.14 -14.52
C PRO A 173 -10.29 -6.21 -14.58
N THR A 174 -9.03 -5.83 -14.39
CA THR A 174 -7.88 -6.75 -14.51
C THR A 174 -7.22 -7.04 -13.15
N SER A 175 -7.27 -6.08 -12.24
CA SER A 175 -6.68 -6.20 -10.90
C SER A 175 -7.50 -5.48 -9.83
N MET A 176 -7.39 -5.98 -8.60
CA MET A 176 -7.92 -5.33 -7.40
C MET A 176 -6.93 -5.47 -6.24
N ILE A 177 -6.90 -4.46 -5.38
CA ILE A 177 -6.29 -4.52 -4.05
C ILE A 177 -7.27 -4.00 -3.00
N VAL A 178 -7.06 -4.36 -1.74
CA VAL A 178 -7.88 -3.86 -0.62
C VAL A 178 -7.16 -2.70 0.05
N ASP A 179 -7.85 -1.57 0.15
CA ASP A 179 -7.48 -0.47 1.03
C ASP A 179 -8.22 -0.63 2.35
N ILE A 180 -7.50 -1.17 3.34
CA ILE A 180 -8.02 -1.46 4.67
C ILE A 180 -8.37 -0.19 5.45
N ASN A 181 -7.67 0.92 5.20
CA ASN A 181 -7.84 2.16 5.95
C ASN A 181 -9.17 2.84 5.58
N ASN A 182 -9.54 2.75 4.29
CA ASN A 182 -10.78 3.34 3.77
C ASN A 182 -11.92 2.32 3.58
N ASP A 183 -11.70 1.05 3.95
CA ASP A 183 -12.66 -0.04 3.77
C ASP A 183 -13.19 -0.14 2.32
N SER A 184 -12.27 -0.17 1.37
CA SER A 184 -12.57 -0.10 -0.06
C SER A 184 -11.71 -1.03 -0.89
N PHE A 185 -12.19 -1.37 -2.08
CA PHE A 185 -11.37 -1.95 -3.14
C PHE A 185 -10.78 -0.83 -3.98
N ILE A 186 -9.51 -0.96 -4.36
CA ILE A 186 -8.94 -0.19 -5.45
C ILE A 186 -8.89 -1.13 -6.66
N ILE A 187 -9.64 -0.77 -7.71
CA ILE A 187 -9.89 -1.64 -8.86
C ILE A 187 -9.30 -0.98 -10.10
N CYS A 188 -8.51 -1.75 -10.83
CA CYS A 188 -8.11 -1.36 -12.17
C CYS A 188 -9.24 -1.71 -13.13
N ASP A 189 -9.93 -0.67 -13.60
CA ASP A 189 -11.06 -0.74 -14.51
C ASP A 189 -10.55 -0.53 -15.95
N SER A 190 -9.79 -1.51 -16.44
CA SER A 190 -8.94 -1.39 -17.63
C SER A 190 -9.72 -1.03 -18.89
N GLY A 191 -10.91 -1.62 -19.09
CA GLY A 191 -11.77 -1.32 -20.23
C GLY A 191 -12.31 0.12 -20.25
N ASN A 192 -12.33 0.80 -19.10
CA ASN A 192 -12.67 2.23 -18.98
C ASN A 192 -11.42 3.11 -18.79
N GLN A 193 -10.21 2.56 -18.89
CA GLN A 193 -8.93 3.25 -18.78
C GLN A 193 -8.77 4.08 -17.50
N ARG A 194 -9.17 3.50 -16.37
CA ARG A 194 -9.19 4.21 -15.09
C ARG A 194 -8.94 3.28 -13.90
N VAL A 195 -8.61 3.88 -12.77
CA VAL A 195 -8.60 3.21 -11.47
C VAL A 195 -9.72 3.78 -10.61
N VAL A 196 -10.52 2.90 -10.02
CA VAL A 196 -11.70 3.25 -9.22
C VAL A 196 -11.50 2.78 -7.78
N GLN A 197 -11.82 3.65 -6.82
CA GLN A 197 -12.01 3.29 -5.43
C GLN A 197 -13.48 2.92 -5.20
N TRP A 198 -13.72 1.69 -4.75
CA TRP A 198 -15.05 1.10 -4.57
C TRP A 198 -15.27 0.73 -3.10
N PHE A 199 -16.10 1.51 -2.39
CA PHE A 199 -16.34 1.30 -0.96
C PHE A 199 -17.22 0.07 -0.70
N ARG A 200 -16.82 -0.76 0.27
CA ARG A 200 -17.48 -2.04 0.55
C ARG A 200 -18.81 -1.91 1.30
N ARG A 201 -18.98 -0.83 2.08
CA ARG A 201 -20.16 -0.62 2.93
C ARG A 201 -21.04 0.57 2.51
N ASN A 202 -20.60 1.34 1.51
CA ASN A 202 -21.28 2.54 1.02
C ASN A 202 -21.46 2.47 -0.49
N GLU A 203 -22.52 1.79 -0.94
CA GLU A 203 -22.74 1.35 -2.34
C GLU A 203 -22.83 2.47 -3.40
N ARG A 204 -22.80 3.76 -3.03
CA ARG A 204 -22.92 4.90 -3.97
C ARG A 204 -21.79 5.91 -3.93
N ASN A 205 -20.66 5.58 -3.30
CA ASN A 205 -19.53 6.51 -3.17
C ASN A 205 -18.31 6.05 -4.00
N GLN A 206 -18.51 5.42 -5.16
CA GLN A 206 -17.38 5.04 -6.02
C GLN A 206 -16.70 6.30 -6.57
N GLN A 207 -15.36 6.32 -6.51
CA GLN A 207 -14.56 7.45 -6.94
C GLN A 207 -13.56 7.03 -8.01
N ILE A 208 -13.48 7.79 -9.10
CA ILE A 208 -12.39 7.67 -10.06
C ILE A 208 -11.19 8.37 -9.44
N ILE A 209 -10.15 7.61 -9.10
CA ILE A 209 -8.95 8.14 -8.45
C ILE A 209 -7.80 8.36 -9.44
N ILE A 210 -7.81 7.65 -10.57
CA ILE A 210 -6.86 7.85 -11.69
C ILE A 210 -7.61 7.65 -13.01
N SER A 211 -7.40 8.54 -13.98
CA SER A 211 -7.99 8.48 -15.33
C SER A 211 -6.93 8.45 -16.43
N ASN A 212 -7.32 8.04 -17.65
CA ASN A 212 -6.44 7.97 -18.84
C ASN A 212 -5.23 7.05 -18.64
N ILE A 213 -5.49 5.89 -18.03
CA ILE A 213 -4.49 4.87 -17.74
C ILE A 213 -5.00 3.50 -18.20
N HIS A 214 -4.27 2.85 -19.09
CA HIS A 214 -4.53 1.45 -19.46
C HIS A 214 -3.96 0.54 -18.39
N CYS A 215 -4.59 0.57 -17.22
CA CYS A 215 -4.07 -0.13 -16.06
C CYS A 215 -4.13 -1.66 -16.26
N TYR A 216 -3.21 -2.39 -15.62
CA TYR A 216 -3.29 -3.86 -15.52
C TYR A 216 -3.05 -4.35 -14.10
N GLY A 217 -1.93 -3.97 -13.50
CA GLY A 217 -1.53 -4.32 -12.14
C GLY A 217 -1.65 -3.14 -11.18
N LEU A 218 -1.92 -3.46 -9.92
CA LEU A 218 -2.01 -2.52 -8.81
C LEU A 218 -1.13 -3.02 -7.65
N ALA A 219 -0.46 -2.10 -6.97
CA ALA A 219 0.17 -2.34 -5.68
C ALA A 219 0.08 -1.07 -4.83
N MET A 220 0.05 -1.22 -3.51
CA MET A 220 0.02 -0.08 -2.59
C MET A 220 1.08 -0.29 -1.51
N ASP A 221 1.86 0.76 -1.24
CA ASP A 221 2.88 0.72 -0.21
C ASP A 221 2.30 1.07 1.19
N ASN A 222 3.14 0.99 2.21
CA ASN A 222 2.73 1.26 3.59
C ASN A 222 2.36 2.73 3.87
N ASN A 223 2.66 3.67 2.97
CA ASN A 223 2.22 5.06 3.08
C ASN A 223 0.86 5.29 2.39
N GLY A 224 0.34 4.29 1.67
CA GLY A 224 -0.84 4.42 0.84
C GLY A 224 -0.54 4.99 -0.56
N ASP A 225 0.73 5.06 -0.99
CA ASP A 225 1.04 5.44 -2.36
C ASP A 225 0.67 4.28 -3.30
N LEU A 226 -0.07 4.59 -4.37
CA LEU A 226 -0.57 3.62 -5.34
C LEU A 226 0.40 3.48 -6.52
N TYR A 227 0.73 2.26 -6.88
CA TYR A 227 1.55 1.90 -8.03
C TYR A 227 0.68 1.22 -9.07
N VAL A 228 0.73 1.72 -10.30
CA VAL A 228 -0.13 1.24 -11.39
C VAL A 228 0.75 0.97 -12.62
N SER A 229 0.60 -0.21 -13.21
CA SER A 229 1.22 -0.52 -14.50
C SER A 229 0.29 -0.08 -15.60
N ASP A 230 0.83 0.64 -16.59
CA ASP A 230 0.13 1.04 -17.79
C ASP A 230 0.71 0.21 -18.96
N VAL A 231 -0.10 -0.69 -19.50
CA VAL A 231 0.34 -1.64 -20.53
C VAL A 231 0.60 -0.98 -21.87
N GLU A 232 -0.15 0.08 -22.21
CA GLU A 232 0.04 0.82 -23.45
C GLU A 232 1.24 1.76 -23.40
N LYS A 233 1.48 2.37 -22.23
CA LYS A 233 2.63 3.28 -22.05
C LYS A 233 3.91 2.53 -21.70
N HIS A 234 3.84 1.23 -21.41
CA HIS A 234 4.98 0.42 -21.00
C HIS A 234 5.71 0.97 -19.76
N VAL A 235 4.94 1.40 -18.75
CA VAL A 235 5.47 1.99 -17.52
C VAL A 235 4.80 1.48 -16.27
N VAL A 236 5.47 1.65 -15.14
CA VAL A 236 4.84 1.68 -13.82
C VAL A 236 4.94 3.09 -13.26
N SER A 237 3.80 3.65 -12.84
CA SER A 237 3.70 4.98 -12.25
C SER A 237 3.24 4.89 -10.80
N ARG A 238 3.86 5.70 -9.92
CA ARG A 238 3.44 5.89 -8.52
C ARG A 238 2.60 7.16 -8.39
N TRP A 239 1.51 7.07 -7.64
CA TRP A 239 0.58 8.14 -7.32
C TRP A 239 0.44 8.27 -5.81
N LYS A 240 0.64 9.48 -5.28
CA LYS A 240 0.26 9.81 -3.91
C LYS A 240 -1.20 10.22 -3.87
N GLN A 241 -1.79 10.17 -2.67
CA GLN A 241 -3.14 10.67 -2.47
C GLN A 241 -3.25 12.15 -2.89
N GLY A 242 -4.16 12.44 -3.81
CA GLY A 242 -4.40 13.79 -4.34
C GLY A 242 -3.47 14.22 -5.49
N ASP A 243 -2.52 13.37 -5.91
CA ASP A 243 -1.71 13.65 -7.10
C ASP A 243 -2.58 13.75 -8.35
N LYS A 244 -2.28 14.73 -9.20
CA LYS A 244 -2.93 14.87 -10.52
C LYS A 244 -2.23 14.05 -11.61
N ASN A 245 -0.95 13.72 -11.40
CA ASN A 245 -0.12 12.99 -12.34
C ASN A 245 0.76 12.00 -11.57
N GLY A 246 0.89 10.79 -12.10
CA GLY A 246 1.80 9.78 -11.58
C GLY A 246 3.26 10.08 -11.93
N ILE A 247 4.16 9.60 -11.08
CA ILE A 247 5.61 9.63 -11.31
C ILE A 247 6.04 8.27 -11.84
N ILE A 248 6.67 8.22 -13.01
CA ILE A 248 7.23 6.98 -13.55
C ILE A 248 8.35 6.48 -12.64
N VAL A 249 8.20 5.24 -12.16
CA VAL A 249 9.16 4.57 -11.27
C VAL A 249 9.83 3.35 -11.92
N ALA A 250 9.28 2.84 -13.03
CA ALA A 250 9.90 1.82 -13.88
C ALA A 250 9.44 1.96 -15.34
N GLY A 251 10.33 1.67 -16.29
CA GLY A 251 10.08 1.78 -17.74
C GLY A 251 10.15 3.20 -18.30
N GLY A 252 9.45 3.44 -19.42
CA GLY A 252 9.15 4.79 -19.93
C GLY A 252 10.10 5.36 -20.99
N ASN A 253 11.00 4.55 -21.56
CA ASN A 253 11.89 5.00 -22.62
C ASN A 253 11.44 4.51 -24.00
N ASN A 254 11.26 3.21 -24.20
CA ASN A 254 10.70 2.56 -25.40
C ASN A 254 10.12 1.18 -25.03
N GLN A 255 9.43 0.56 -25.97
CA GLN A 255 9.03 -0.84 -25.92
C GLN A 255 10.19 -1.72 -26.44
N SER A 256 11.10 -2.14 -25.56
CA SER A 256 12.14 -3.12 -25.91
C SER A 256 12.57 -3.96 -24.70
N ASN A 257 13.57 -4.83 -24.89
CA ASN A 257 14.11 -5.70 -23.86
C ASN A 257 15.26 -5.09 -23.03
N LYS A 258 15.58 -3.79 -23.20
CA LYS A 258 16.60 -3.13 -22.38
C LYS A 258 16.17 -3.07 -20.91
N LEU A 259 17.13 -2.96 -19.99
CA LEU A 259 16.85 -2.96 -18.54
C LEU A 259 16.23 -1.66 -18.01
N ASN A 260 16.20 -0.60 -18.81
CA ASN A 260 15.48 0.65 -18.50
C ASN A 260 14.11 0.72 -19.20
N GLU A 261 13.68 -0.36 -19.84
CA GLU A 261 12.49 -0.43 -20.69
C GLU A 261 11.63 -1.63 -20.27
N LEU A 262 10.33 -1.54 -20.55
CA LEU A 262 9.34 -2.57 -20.26
C LEU A 262 8.55 -2.85 -21.54
N ASP A 263 7.92 -4.01 -21.62
CA ASP A 263 6.98 -4.39 -22.65
C ASP A 263 5.79 -5.14 -22.03
N HIS A 264 4.61 -4.52 -22.08
CA HIS A 264 3.39 -4.96 -21.41
C HIS A 264 3.59 -5.29 -19.92
N PRO A 265 3.90 -4.29 -19.07
CA PRO A 265 4.03 -4.51 -17.65
C PRO A 265 2.67 -4.88 -17.02
N THR A 266 2.62 -6.03 -16.36
CA THR A 266 1.40 -6.57 -15.75
C THR A 266 1.45 -6.41 -14.22
N SER A 267 1.68 -7.49 -13.48
CA SER A 267 1.74 -7.48 -12.02
C SER A 267 2.87 -6.63 -11.46
N ILE A 268 2.60 -5.98 -10.34
CA ILE A 268 3.55 -5.15 -9.59
C ILE A 268 3.61 -5.66 -8.15
N PHE A 269 4.82 -5.66 -7.57
CA PHE A 269 5.02 -5.77 -6.14
C PHE A 269 5.97 -4.67 -5.66
N VAL A 270 5.70 -4.10 -4.49
CA VAL A 270 6.53 -3.05 -3.89
C VAL A 270 7.04 -3.54 -2.53
N ASP A 271 8.36 -3.57 -2.36
CA ASP A 271 8.98 -3.98 -1.09
C ASP A 271 9.05 -2.82 -0.08
N GLN A 272 9.49 -3.13 1.15
CA GLN A 272 9.59 -2.16 2.25
C GLN A 272 10.62 -1.05 1.98
N ASP A 273 11.56 -1.28 1.06
CA ASP A 273 12.56 -0.31 0.61
C ASP A 273 12.08 0.51 -0.60
N TYR A 274 10.81 0.37 -0.98
CA TYR A 274 10.16 0.98 -2.15
C TYR A 274 10.79 0.56 -3.47
N SER A 275 11.42 -0.61 -3.53
CA SER A 275 11.79 -1.23 -4.79
C SER A 275 10.56 -1.81 -5.46
N VAL A 276 10.49 -1.69 -6.78
CA VAL A 276 9.35 -2.09 -7.58
C VAL A 276 9.74 -3.31 -8.42
N TYR A 277 9.06 -4.42 -8.20
CA TYR A 277 9.12 -5.61 -9.03
C TYR A 277 8.02 -5.53 -10.08
N VAL A 278 8.35 -5.79 -11.35
CA VAL A 278 7.41 -5.72 -12.47
C VAL A 278 7.48 -6.99 -13.31
N CYS A 279 6.32 -7.61 -13.57
CA CYS A 279 6.18 -8.64 -14.58
C CYS A 279 6.23 -7.96 -15.94
N ASP A 280 7.33 -8.16 -16.65
CA ASP A 280 7.60 -7.59 -17.97
C ASP A 280 7.19 -8.64 -19.00
N MET A 281 5.86 -8.72 -19.24
CA MET A 281 5.19 -9.90 -19.80
C MET A 281 5.78 -10.31 -21.14
N TRP A 282 5.88 -9.37 -22.09
CA TRP A 282 6.34 -9.68 -23.45
C TRP A 282 7.86 -9.79 -23.57
N ASN A 283 8.60 -9.31 -22.57
CA ASN A 283 10.03 -9.61 -22.43
C ASN A 283 10.30 -10.91 -21.64
N HIS A 284 9.26 -11.63 -21.22
CA HIS A 284 9.34 -12.93 -20.55
C HIS A 284 10.25 -12.93 -19.30
N ARG A 285 10.11 -11.91 -18.46
CA ARG A 285 10.96 -11.74 -17.28
C ARG A 285 10.24 -11.01 -16.15
N VAL A 286 10.82 -11.09 -14.95
CA VAL A 286 10.50 -10.21 -13.83
C VAL A 286 11.71 -9.35 -13.54
N VAL A 287 11.49 -8.04 -13.42
CA VAL A 287 12.57 -7.07 -13.22
C VAL A 287 12.28 -6.24 -11.97
N LYS A 288 13.29 -6.09 -11.11
CA LYS A 288 13.29 -5.26 -9.90
C LYS A 288 13.98 -3.93 -10.17
N TRP A 289 13.31 -2.81 -9.93
CA TRP A 289 13.91 -1.49 -9.85
C TRP A 289 14.08 -1.10 -8.39
N LEU A 290 15.31 -0.80 -7.97
CA LEU A 290 15.54 -0.15 -6.69
C LEU A 290 14.94 1.26 -6.72
N LYS A 291 14.59 1.79 -5.54
CA LYS A 291 14.04 3.15 -5.43
C LYS A 291 14.93 4.17 -6.16
N ASN A 292 14.33 4.94 -7.07
CA ASN A 292 14.98 5.94 -7.93
C ASN A 292 16.01 5.41 -8.95
N ALA A 293 16.15 4.09 -9.12
CA ALA A 293 17.03 3.52 -10.13
C ALA A 293 16.52 3.83 -11.54
N LYS A 294 17.46 4.00 -12.49
CA LYS A 294 17.15 4.22 -13.91
C LYS A 294 17.10 2.93 -14.73
N VAL A 295 17.67 1.85 -14.18
CA VAL A 295 17.72 0.52 -14.78
C VAL A 295 17.24 -0.49 -13.75
N GLY A 296 16.59 -1.54 -14.23
CA GLY A 296 16.13 -2.66 -13.45
C GLY A 296 17.14 -3.80 -13.43
N ILE A 297 16.89 -4.76 -12.55
CA ILE A 297 17.66 -5.97 -12.34
C ILE A 297 16.74 -7.16 -12.60
N VAL A 298 17.10 -8.05 -13.52
CA VAL A 298 16.32 -9.27 -13.75
C VAL A 298 16.41 -10.15 -12.50
N VAL A 299 15.27 -10.53 -11.94
CA VAL A 299 15.18 -11.37 -10.74
C VAL A 299 14.50 -12.71 -10.99
N ALA A 300 13.81 -12.87 -12.12
CA ALA A 300 13.32 -14.15 -12.61
C ALA A 300 13.21 -14.13 -14.15
N GLY A 301 13.49 -15.27 -14.79
CA GLY A 301 13.51 -15.37 -16.26
C GLY A 301 14.68 -14.61 -16.91
N GLY A 302 14.49 -14.17 -18.15
CA GLY A 302 15.40 -13.23 -18.84
C GLY A 302 16.59 -13.83 -19.62
N ASP A 303 16.75 -15.15 -19.66
CA ASP A 303 17.66 -15.79 -20.63
C ASP A 303 17.07 -15.67 -22.05
N SER A 304 17.51 -14.64 -22.78
CA SER A 304 17.14 -14.26 -24.17
C SER A 304 16.00 -15.07 -24.81
N GLY A 305 14.84 -14.42 -24.92
CA GLY A 305 13.62 -14.94 -25.56
C GLY A 305 12.78 -15.82 -24.63
N GLY A 306 11.47 -15.86 -24.90
CA GLY A 306 10.56 -16.82 -24.26
C GLY A 306 11.05 -18.26 -24.45
N GLY A 307 10.60 -19.17 -23.58
CA GLY A 307 11.00 -20.57 -23.64
C GLY A 307 9.86 -21.53 -23.29
N PHE A 308 9.87 -22.69 -23.93
CA PHE A 308 8.94 -23.79 -23.65
C PHE A 308 9.15 -24.36 -22.23
N ALA A 309 8.12 -25.04 -21.73
CA ALA A 309 7.98 -25.55 -20.36
C ALA A 309 9.15 -26.42 -19.82
N THR A 310 10.07 -26.88 -20.66
CA THR A 310 11.23 -27.69 -20.23
C THR A 310 12.37 -26.85 -19.64
N SER A 311 12.46 -25.55 -19.95
CA SER A 311 13.48 -24.69 -19.36
C SER A 311 13.02 -24.13 -18.01
N VAL A 312 13.82 -24.32 -16.97
CA VAL A 312 13.58 -23.73 -15.64
C VAL A 312 14.20 -22.34 -15.48
N ARG A 313 14.96 -21.87 -16.47
CA ARG A 313 15.57 -20.54 -16.50
C ARG A 313 14.75 -19.52 -17.28
N LYS A 314 13.82 -19.98 -18.11
CA LYS A 314 12.98 -19.13 -18.96
C LYS A 314 11.55 -19.06 -18.45
N LEU A 315 10.96 -17.89 -18.61
CA LEU A 315 9.52 -17.66 -18.50
C LEU A 315 8.93 -17.53 -19.91
N ASN A 316 7.61 -17.55 -19.99
CA ASN A 316 6.82 -17.30 -21.18
C ASN A 316 5.55 -16.54 -20.79
N ASN A 317 5.54 -15.22 -21.04
CA ASN A 317 4.39 -14.34 -20.78
C ASN A 317 3.96 -14.36 -19.31
N PRO A 318 4.86 -14.04 -18.36
CA PRO A 318 4.49 -14.01 -16.95
C PRO A 318 3.48 -12.88 -16.70
N ILE A 319 2.32 -13.22 -16.13
CA ILE A 319 1.24 -12.24 -15.87
C ILE A 319 1.25 -11.78 -14.41
N ALA A 320 1.56 -12.68 -13.49
CA ALA A 320 1.36 -12.46 -12.07
C ALA A 320 2.61 -12.82 -11.28
N MET A 321 2.88 -12.08 -10.21
CA MET A 321 3.89 -12.47 -9.23
C MET A 321 3.48 -12.15 -7.81
N ILE A 322 4.13 -12.84 -6.88
CA ILE A 322 4.21 -12.46 -5.47
C ILE A 322 5.66 -12.61 -5.00
N VAL A 323 6.07 -11.77 -4.06
CA VAL A 323 7.42 -11.80 -3.49
C VAL A 323 7.28 -12.02 -1.99
N ASP A 324 8.00 -13.01 -1.46
CA ASP A 324 7.97 -13.28 -0.02
C ASP A 324 8.97 -12.39 0.76
N ARG A 325 8.92 -12.48 2.10
CA ARG A 325 9.80 -11.72 3.01
C ARG A 325 11.29 -12.02 2.87
N PHE A 326 11.65 -13.05 2.11
CA PHE A 326 13.04 -13.45 1.84
C PHE A 326 13.46 -13.06 0.41
N ASP A 327 12.68 -12.19 -0.25
CA ASP A 327 12.85 -11.79 -1.66
C ASP A 327 12.76 -12.97 -2.64
N ASN A 328 12.14 -14.10 -2.27
CA ASN A 328 11.87 -15.15 -3.25
C ASN A 328 10.70 -14.70 -4.13
N VAL A 329 10.86 -14.88 -5.44
CA VAL A 329 9.88 -14.43 -6.44
C VAL A 329 9.11 -15.64 -6.94
N TYR A 330 7.80 -15.61 -6.79
CA TYR A 330 6.86 -16.61 -7.30
C TYR A 330 6.13 -16.01 -8.48
N VAL A 331 6.09 -16.72 -9.59
CA VAL A 331 5.62 -16.19 -10.88
C VAL A 331 4.63 -17.15 -11.49
N ALA A 332 3.47 -16.64 -11.92
CA ALA A 332 2.63 -17.35 -12.86
C ALA A 332 3.30 -17.29 -14.24
N ASP A 333 3.93 -18.38 -14.65
CA ASP A 333 4.54 -18.55 -15.96
C ASP A 333 3.44 -18.96 -16.95
N SER A 334 2.57 -18.00 -17.27
CA SER A 334 1.24 -18.24 -17.83
C SER A 334 1.27 -18.99 -19.15
N GLY A 335 2.17 -18.61 -20.06
CA GLY A 335 2.34 -19.28 -21.36
C GLY A 335 2.91 -20.70 -21.27
N ASN A 336 3.44 -21.10 -20.10
CA ASN A 336 3.90 -22.46 -19.82
C ASN A 336 3.00 -23.21 -18.83
N ASN A 337 1.85 -22.64 -18.45
CA ASN A 337 0.84 -23.30 -17.61
C ASN A 337 1.39 -23.83 -16.27
N ARG A 338 2.22 -23.03 -15.60
CA ARG A 338 2.88 -23.42 -14.35
C ARG A 338 3.14 -22.23 -13.44
N ILE A 339 3.33 -22.50 -12.16
CA ILE A 339 3.82 -21.52 -11.19
C ILE A 339 5.27 -21.86 -10.86
N MET A 340 6.14 -20.86 -10.95
CA MET A 340 7.58 -20.98 -10.76
C MET A 340 8.04 -20.19 -9.55
N ARG A 341 9.12 -20.61 -8.89
CA ARG A 341 9.78 -19.91 -7.79
C ARG A 341 11.27 -19.70 -8.07
N TRP A 342 11.77 -18.48 -7.88
CA TRP A 342 13.20 -18.14 -7.80
C TRP A 342 13.59 -17.82 -6.37
N LEU A 343 14.69 -18.42 -5.91
CA LEU A 343 15.22 -18.20 -4.56
C LEU A 343 16.31 -17.15 -4.58
N LYS A 344 16.14 -16.06 -3.83
CA LYS A 344 17.14 -14.98 -3.78
C LYS A 344 18.41 -15.41 -3.04
N LEU A 345 18.25 -16.06 -1.89
CA LEU A 345 19.35 -16.41 -0.98
C LEU A 345 20.36 -17.40 -1.57
N THR A 346 19.96 -18.20 -2.55
CA THR A 346 20.87 -19.14 -3.22
C THR A 346 21.64 -18.50 -4.37
N GLY A 347 21.31 -17.25 -4.76
CA GLY A 347 21.83 -16.62 -5.97
C GLY A 347 21.44 -17.36 -7.26
N SER A 348 20.45 -18.26 -7.19
CA SER A 348 20.04 -19.10 -8.32
C SER A 348 19.43 -18.25 -9.42
N ILE A 349 19.94 -18.41 -10.63
CA ILE A 349 19.33 -17.90 -11.86
C ILE A 349 18.23 -18.84 -12.37
N GLU A 350 18.16 -20.07 -11.84
CA GLU A 350 17.15 -21.07 -12.18
C GLU A 350 15.95 -20.98 -11.25
N GLY A 351 14.76 -21.09 -11.83
CA GLY A 351 13.52 -21.25 -11.11
C GLY A 351 13.23 -22.71 -10.78
N ARG A 352 12.16 -22.94 -10.02
CA ARG A 352 11.63 -24.26 -9.72
C ARG A 352 10.13 -24.25 -9.93
N ILE A 353 9.61 -25.26 -10.61
CA ILE A 353 8.16 -25.47 -10.69
C ILE A 353 7.68 -25.80 -9.28
N ILE A 354 6.65 -25.10 -8.81
CA ILE A 354 6.02 -25.38 -7.51
C ILE A 354 4.65 -26.04 -7.66
N VAL A 355 3.88 -25.69 -8.69
CA VAL A 355 2.63 -26.35 -9.11
C VAL A 355 2.43 -26.18 -10.62
N GLY A 356 1.65 -27.08 -11.24
CA GLY A 356 1.40 -27.08 -12.69
C GLY A 356 2.56 -27.65 -13.52
N GLY A 357 2.57 -27.35 -14.81
CA GLY A 357 3.56 -27.91 -15.75
C GLY A 357 3.26 -29.33 -16.24
N ASN A 358 2.11 -29.90 -15.86
CA ASN A 358 1.65 -31.25 -16.25
C ASN A 358 0.76 -31.23 -17.52
N GLY A 359 1.09 -30.34 -18.46
CA GLY A 359 0.28 -30.04 -19.63
C GLY A 359 -0.89 -29.09 -19.34
N VAL A 360 -1.45 -28.56 -20.42
CA VAL A 360 -2.64 -27.70 -20.37
C VAL A 360 -3.88 -28.55 -20.11
N GLY A 361 -4.74 -28.13 -19.19
CA GLY A 361 -6.00 -28.83 -18.94
C GLY A 361 -6.73 -28.41 -17.67
N ASN A 362 -7.80 -29.14 -17.36
CA ASN A 362 -8.70 -28.88 -16.24
C ASN A 362 -8.53 -29.89 -15.10
N GLY A 363 -7.50 -30.74 -15.13
CA GLY A 363 -7.16 -31.63 -14.02
C GLY A 363 -6.72 -30.86 -12.76
N PRO A 364 -6.71 -31.51 -11.59
CA PRO A 364 -6.33 -30.86 -10.32
C PRO A 364 -4.85 -30.42 -10.29
N ASN A 365 -3.96 -31.12 -11.01
CA ASN A 365 -2.54 -30.76 -11.13
C ASN A 365 -2.19 -30.07 -12.46
N GLN A 366 -3.20 -29.63 -13.19
CA GLN A 366 -3.07 -28.91 -14.46
C GLN A 366 -3.54 -27.47 -14.30
N LEU A 367 -2.90 -26.59 -15.05
CA LEU A 367 -3.26 -25.18 -15.18
C LEU A 367 -3.47 -24.85 -16.66
N ASN A 368 -4.17 -23.77 -16.93
CA ASN A 368 -4.43 -23.21 -18.23
C ASN A 368 -4.39 -21.68 -18.17
N TRP A 369 -3.25 -21.12 -18.58
CA TRP A 369 -2.98 -19.68 -18.59
C TRP A 369 -3.17 -19.00 -17.22
N PRO A 370 -2.49 -19.45 -16.15
CA PRO A 370 -2.69 -18.89 -14.81
C PRO A 370 -2.41 -17.38 -14.80
N SER A 371 -3.34 -16.59 -14.30
CA SER A 371 -3.35 -15.13 -14.42
C SER A 371 -3.17 -14.41 -13.10
N GLY A 372 -3.27 -15.10 -11.97
CA GLY A 372 -3.16 -14.53 -10.63
C GLY A 372 -2.72 -15.56 -9.60
N LEU A 373 -2.01 -15.12 -8.57
CA LEU A 373 -1.60 -15.97 -7.45
C LEU A 373 -1.46 -15.17 -6.15
N LEU A 374 -1.70 -15.85 -5.02
CA LEU A 374 -1.43 -15.33 -3.67
C LEU A 374 -1.19 -16.47 -2.68
N PHE A 375 -0.62 -16.13 -1.52
CA PHE A 375 -0.57 -17.03 -0.37
C PHE A 375 -1.58 -16.59 0.69
N ASP A 376 -2.22 -17.56 1.35
CA ASP A 376 -2.88 -17.32 2.63
C ASP A 376 -1.84 -17.30 3.77
N ARG A 377 -2.25 -16.93 4.99
CA ARG A 377 -1.38 -16.90 6.18
C ARG A 377 -0.85 -18.28 6.59
N LYS A 378 -1.45 -19.37 6.09
CA LYS A 378 -1.00 -20.75 6.32
C LYS A 378 0.04 -21.20 5.29
N GLY A 379 0.25 -20.42 4.22
CA GLY A 379 1.17 -20.73 3.13
C GLY A 379 0.53 -21.51 1.98
N ASN A 380 -0.79 -21.71 1.97
CA ASN A 380 -1.48 -22.32 0.85
C ASN A 380 -1.46 -21.37 -0.34
N LEU A 381 -1.22 -21.90 -1.54
CA LEU A 381 -1.16 -21.14 -2.78
C LEU A 381 -2.53 -21.13 -3.45
N TYR A 382 -3.05 -19.94 -3.72
CA TYR A 382 -4.23 -19.78 -4.57
C TYR A 382 -3.77 -19.34 -5.95
N VAL A 383 -4.37 -19.92 -7.00
CA VAL A 383 -4.06 -19.64 -8.40
C VAL A 383 -5.35 -19.38 -9.15
N SER A 384 -5.45 -18.21 -9.77
CA SER A 384 -6.46 -17.90 -10.77
C SER A 384 -6.08 -18.57 -12.08
N ASP A 385 -6.87 -19.55 -12.49
CA ASP A 385 -6.63 -20.44 -13.61
C ASP A 385 -7.52 -19.98 -14.78
N ARG A 386 -7.03 -18.95 -15.49
CA ARG A 386 -7.82 -18.05 -16.34
C ARG A 386 -8.64 -18.77 -17.39
N ASP A 387 -8.00 -19.58 -18.21
CA ASP A 387 -8.65 -20.21 -19.35
C ASP A 387 -9.36 -21.51 -18.94
N ALA A 388 -9.10 -22.01 -17.72
CA ALA A 388 -9.92 -23.02 -17.06
C ALA A 388 -11.13 -22.42 -16.31
N ASN A 389 -11.28 -21.09 -16.28
CA ASN A 389 -12.39 -20.36 -15.66
C ASN A 389 -12.63 -20.74 -14.19
N ARG A 390 -11.56 -20.90 -13.41
CA ARG A 390 -11.62 -21.32 -12.01
C ARG A 390 -10.52 -20.68 -11.16
N VAL A 391 -10.65 -20.81 -9.84
CA VAL A 391 -9.54 -20.61 -8.91
C VAL A 391 -9.24 -21.93 -8.21
N GLN A 392 -7.96 -22.30 -8.16
CA GLN A 392 -7.48 -23.49 -7.45
C GLN A 392 -6.65 -23.09 -6.24
N LYS A 393 -6.79 -23.86 -5.15
CA LYS A 393 -5.99 -23.78 -3.93
C LYS A 393 -5.11 -25.02 -3.85
N PHE A 394 -3.82 -24.83 -3.63
CA PHE A 394 -2.84 -25.87 -3.39
C PHE A 394 -2.37 -25.76 -1.95
N ASP A 395 -2.63 -26.80 -1.16
CA ASP A 395 -2.24 -26.81 0.24
C ASP A 395 -0.72 -26.91 0.38
N VAL A 396 -0.17 -26.20 1.36
CA VAL A 396 1.24 -26.35 1.70
C VAL A 396 1.48 -27.76 2.25
N ASP A 397 2.53 -28.41 1.76
CA ASP A 397 2.98 -29.70 2.27
C ASP A 397 3.83 -29.47 3.52
N LEU A 398 3.35 -29.97 4.66
CA LEU A 398 3.98 -29.82 5.97
C LEU A 398 4.84 -31.02 6.37
N ASN A 399 4.96 -32.04 5.49
CA ASN A 399 5.63 -33.31 5.78
C ASN A 399 7.06 -33.41 5.22
#